data_AF-A0A3C2BUY7-F1
#
_entry.id   AF-A0A3C2BUY7-F1
#
_cell.length_a   1.000
_cell.length_b   1.000
_cell.length_c   1.000
_cell.angle_alpha   90.00
_cell.angle_beta   90.00
_cell.angle_gamma   90.00
#
_symmetry.space_group_name_H-M   'P 1'
#
loop_
_entity.id
_entity.type
_entity.pdbx_description
1 polymer ?
#
loop_
_entity_poly.entity_id
_entity_poly.type
_entity_poly.pdbx_seq_one_letter_code
_entity_poly.pdbx_strand_id
1 'polypeptide(L)' 'MKDKDHWLASPKREEVFGPLGVTNIRTFVNPQNPTQVAVLMDVADMDVLMAAMQSEAMAEAIAYDGVLAETLVILVEA' A
#
# COMPACT_ATOMS: atom_id res chain seq x y z
N MET A 1 -6.67 6.15 7.12
CA MET A 1 -5.36 6.85 7.11
C MET A 1 -5.46 8.17 7.87
N LYS A 2 -4.32 8.78 8.22
CA LYS A 2 -4.28 10.07 8.94
C LYS A 2 -4.23 11.31 8.04
N ASP A 3 -3.51 11.25 6.92
CA ASP A 3 -3.37 12.36 5.97
C ASP A 3 -3.34 11.83 4.53
N LYS A 4 -4.36 12.20 3.74
CA LYS A 4 -4.53 11.77 2.35
C LYS A 4 -3.46 12.36 1.42
N ASP A 5 -3.14 13.63 1.57
CA ASP A 5 -2.29 14.34 0.60
C ASP A 5 -0.84 13.92 0.78
N HIS A 6 -0.40 13.72 2.04
CA HIS A 6 0.87 13.09 2.36
C HIS A 6 0.98 11.69 1.77
N TRP A 7 -0.05 10.87 1.95
CA TRP A 7 -0.08 9.52 1.37
C TRP A 7 0.03 9.59 -0.16
N LEU A 8 -0.79 10.37 -0.86
CA LEU A 8 -0.74 10.47 -2.32
C LEU A 8 0.63 10.92 -2.85
N ALA A 9 1.33 11.78 -2.12
CA ALA A 9 2.67 12.27 -2.49
C ALA A 9 3.83 11.33 -2.07
N SER A 10 3.56 10.29 -1.28
CA SER A 10 4.60 9.46 -0.69
C SER A 10 5.35 8.61 -1.74
N PRO A 11 6.70 8.63 -1.74
CA PRO A 11 7.50 7.78 -2.61
C PRO A 11 7.62 6.34 -2.08
N LYS A 12 7.23 6.09 -0.81
CA LYS A 12 7.52 4.84 -0.11
C LYS A 12 6.95 3.61 -0.81
N ARG A 13 5.80 3.75 -1.48
CA ARG A 13 5.17 2.64 -2.21
C ARG A 13 6.09 2.07 -3.29
N GLU A 14 6.68 2.92 -4.11
CA GLU A 14 7.59 2.46 -5.16
C GLU A 14 8.84 1.83 -4.54
N GLU A 15 9.38 2.44 -3.48
CA GLU A 15 10.58 1.95 -2.77
C GLU A 15 10.38 0.56 -2.17
N VAL A 16 9.20 0.27 -1.59
CA VAL A 16 8.94 -1.03 -0.94
C VAL A 16 8.40 -2.08 -1.90
N PHE A 17 7.58 -1.70 -2.88
CA PHE A 17 6.94 -2.65 -3.81
C PHE A 17 7.79 -2.94 -5.05
N GLY A 18 8.59 -1.98 -5.53
CA GLY A 18 9.44 -2.15 -6.72
C GLY A 18 10.36 -3.37 -6.65
N PRO A 19 11.09 -3.60 -5.54
CA PRO A 19 11.93 -4.79 -5.38
C PRO A 19 11.17 -6.12 -5.37
N LEU A 20 9.85 -6.11 -5.15
CA LEU A 20 9.01 -7.31 -5.10
C LEU A 20 8.45 -7.71 -6.49
N GLY A 21 8.86 -7.01 -7.55
CA GLY A 21 8.36 -7.24 -8.90
C GLY A 21 6.92 -6.77 -9.11
N VAL A 22 6.44 -5.90 -8.23
CA VAL A 22 5.12 -5.27 -8.35
C VAL A 22 5.15 -4.23 -9.47
N THR A 23 4.08 -4.17 -10.28
CA THR A 23 3.95 -3.19 -11.37
C THR A 23 2.55 -2.57 -11.39
N ASN A 24 2.31 -1.61 -12.29
CA ASN A 24 1.01 -0.96 -12.51
C ASN A 24 0.34 -0.42 -11.23
N ILE A 25 1.14 0.14 -10.32
CA ILE A 25 0.66 0.74 -9.08
C ILE A 25 -0.25 1.93 -9.40
N ARG A 26 -1.50 1.87 -8.94
CA ARG A 26 -2.50 2.93 -9.06
C ARG A 26 -3.09 3.22 -7.70
N THR A 27 -3.26 4.50 -7.40
CA THR A 27 -3.84 4.97 -6.13
C THR A 27 -5.27 5.43 -6.33
N PHE A 28 -6.10 5.18 -5.32
CA PHE A 28 -7.51 5.56 -5.30
C PHE A 28 -7.83 6.24 -3.97
N VAL A 29 -8.73 7.20 -4.04
CA VAL A 29 -9.33 7.85 -2.87
C VAL A 29 -10.82 7.56 -2.91
N ASN A 30 -11.37 7.11 -1.79
CA ASN A 30 -12.82 6.96 -1.69
C ASN A 30 -13.48 8.37 -1.74
N PRO A 31 -14.35 8.66 -2.73
CA PRO A 31 -14.96 9.99 -2.86
C PRO A 31 -15.95 10.31 -1.72
N GLN A 32 -16.48 9.30 -1.04
CA GLN A 32 -17.41 9.45 0.08
C GLN A 32 -16.70 9.52 1.43
N ASN A 33 -15.48 8.99 1.52
CA ASN A 33 -14.65 9.07 2.72
C ASN A 33 -13.16 9.21 2.34
N PRO A 34 -12.64 10.43 2.20
CA PRO A 34 -11.27 10.67 1.76
C PRO A 34 -10.16 10.13 2.69
N THR A 35 -10.50 9.64 3.89
CA THR A 35 -9.55 8.95 4.79
C THR A 35 -9.37 7.47 4.45
N GLN A 36 -10.18 6.95 3.51
CA GLN A 36 -10.05 5.64 2.91
C GLN A 36 -9.40 5.77 1.54
N VAL A 37 -8.31 5.06 1.38
CA VAL A 37 -7.53 5.00 0.14
C VAL A 37 -7.27 3.55 -0.21
N ALA A 38 -7.01 3.29 -1.48
CA ALA A 38 -6.65 1.98 -1.96
C ALA A 38 -5.47 2.07 -2.92
N VAL A 39 -4.69 1.00 -2.96
CA VAL A 39 -3.70 0.76 -4.00
C VAL A 39 -4.15 -0.46 -4.80
N LEU A 40 -4.12 -0.36 -6.12
CA LEU A 40 -4.21 -1.50 -7.02
C LEU A 40 -2.83 -1.67 -7.65
N MET A 41 -2.35 -2.90 -7.68
CA MET A 41 -1.05 -3.23 -8.23
C MET A 41 -1.06 -4.65 -8.77
N ASP A 42 -0.22 -4.89 -9.78
CA ASP A 42 -0.01 -6.22 -10.34
C ASP A 42 1.12 -6.88 -9.55
N VAL A 43 0.86 -8.07 -9.01
CA VAL A 43 1.77 -8.78 -8.11
C VAL A 43 2.20 -10.07 -8.79
N ALA A 44 3.50 -10.22 -9.05
CA ALA A 44 4.04 -11.41 -9.71
C ALA A 44 3.98 -12.67 -8.83
N ASP A 45 4.16 -12.50 -7.51
CA ASP A 45 4.16 -13.58 -6.53
C ASP A 45 3.51 -13.09 -5.22
N MET A 46 2.34 -13.64 -4.90
CA MET A 46 1.59 -13.27 -3.71
C MET A 46 2.26 -13.72 -2.42
N ASP A 47 3.01 -14.82 -2.41
CA ASP A 47 3.72 -15.29 -1.21
C ASP A 47 4.88 -14.35 -0.87
N VAL A 48 5.59 -13.86 -1.88
CA VAL A 48 6.65 -12.84 -1.72
C VAL A 48 6.08 -11.54 -1.16
N LEU A 49 4.94 -11.08 -1.68
CA LEU A 49 4.26 -9.90 -1.15
C LEU A 49 3.85 -10.11 0.31
N MET A 50 3.21 -11.23 0.64
CA MET A 50 2.75 -11.51 2.00
C MET A 50 3.90 -11.65 3.00
N ALA A 51 5.04 -12.20 2.58
CA ALA A 51 6.26 -12.22 3.39
C ALA A 51 6.80 -10.80 3.63
N ALA A 52 6.84 -9.96 2.59
CA ALA A 52 7.28 -8.57 2.70
C ALA A 52 6.36 -7.73 3.60
N MET A 53 5.05 -8.01 3.62
CA MET A 53 4.09 -7.37 4.52
C MET A 53 4.41 -7.56 6.01
N GLN A 54 5.19 -8.58 6.37
CA GLN A 54 5.65 -8.83 7.74
C GLN A 54 7.00 -8.19 8.06
N SER A 55 7.61 -7.47 7.10
CA SER A 55 8.93 -6.85 7.27
C SER A 55 8.86 -5.50 7.99
N GLU A 56 9.96 -5.13 8.64
CA GLU A 56 10.13 -3.81 9.26
C GLU A 56 10.01 -2.67 8.24
N ALA A 57 10.57 -2.85 7.03
CA ALA A 57 10.46 -1.86 5.96
C ALA A 57 9.00 -1.55 5.57
N MET A 58 8.13 -2.57 5.55
CA MET A 58 6.71 -2.35 5.30
C MET A 58 6.02 -1.68 6.49
N ALA A 59 6.35 -2.07 7.72
CA ALA A 59 5.81 -1.43 8.92
C ALA A 59 6.18 0.07 8.98
N GLU A 60 7.43 0.41 8.64
CA GLU A 60 7.90 1.78 8.52
C GLU A 60 7.18 2.54 7.41
N ALA A 61 6.97 1.92 6.24
CA ALA A 61 6.23 2.53 5.15
C ALA A 61 4.77 2.80 5.52
N ILE A 62 4.08 1.85 6.16
CA ILE A 62 2.71 2.01 6.67
C ILE A 62 2.62 3.16 7.67
N ALA A 63 3.57 3.23 8.61
CA ALA A 63 3.63 4.30 9.60
C ALA A 63 3.93 5.66 8.96
N TYR A 64 4.90 5.72 8.05
CA TYR A 64 5.26 6.92 7.30
C TYR A 64 4.06 7.44 6.50
N ASP A 65 3.33 6.54 5.83
CA ASP A 65 2.14 6.83 5.03
C ASP A 65 0.89 7.16 5.88
N GLY A 66 0.99 7.05 7.21
CA GLY A 66 -0.13 7.27 8.13
C GLY A 66 -1.28 6.29 7.92
N VAL A 67 -1.01 5.11 7.35
CA VAL A 67 -1.97 4.02 7.21
C VAL A 67 -2.10 3.31 8.56
N LEU A 68 -3.32 2.96 8.95
CA LEU A 68 -3.56 2.19 10.17
C LEU A 68 -3.51 0.71 9.80
N ALA A 69 -2.52 -0.01 10.32
CA ALA A 69 -2.27 -1.40 9.96
C ALA A 69 -3.51 -2.29 10.23
N GLU A 70 -4.23 -2.03 11.31
CA GLU A 70 -5.46 -2.75 11.69
C GLU A 70 -6.64 -2.54 10.73
N THR A 71 -6.56 -1.53 9.86
CA THR A 71 -7.61 -1.21 8.86
C THR A 71 -7.31 -1.78 7.47
N LEU A 72 -6.15 -2.42 7.29
CA LEU A 72 -5.71 -2.90 5.99
C LEU A 72 -6.48 -4.17 5.59
N VAL A 73 -7.05 -4.14 4.39
CA VAL A 73 -7.74 -5.28 3.78
C VAL A 73 -7.08 -5.55 2.44
N ILE A 74 -6.71 -6.81 2.20
CA ILE A 74 -6.14 -7.26 0.92
C ILE A 74 -7.23 -8.00 0.15
N LEU A 75 -7.43 -7.60 -1.10
CA LEU A 75 -8.34 -8.22 -2.05
C LEU A 75 -7.53 -8.69 -3.26
N VAL A 76 -7.90 -9.83 -3.82
CA VAL A 76 -7.34 -10.38 -5.06
C VAL A 76 -8.41 -10.35 -6.14
N GLU A 77 -8.00 -10.07 -7.37
CA GLU A 77 -8.87 -10.21 -8.55
C GLU A 77 -9.29 -11.68 -8.71
N ALA A 78 -10.51 -11.91 -9.20
CA ALA A 78 -11.15 -13.22 -9.32
C ALA A 78 -11.22 -13.69 -10.78
#